data_AF-A0A8B8J2X3-F1
#
_entry.id   AF-A0A8B8J2X3-F1
#
_cell.length_a   1.000
_cell.length_b   1.000
_cell.length_c   1.000
_cell.angle_alpha   90.00
_cell.angle_beta   90.00
_cell.angle_gamma   90.00
#
_symmetry.space_group_name_H-M   'P 1'
#
loop_
_entity.id
_entity.type
_entity.pdbx_description
1 polymer ?
#
loop_
_entity_poly.entity_id
_entity_poly.type
_entity_poly.pdbx_seq_one_letter_code
_entity_poly.pdbx_strand_id
1 'polypeptide(L)'
;MVLHCYCQFLGPLLLQEVKGNLLISIADFVTAMLIRATGQKLMLKCHQSLQFLNLSKLVEASGNVEAGNFASLVFLWNPLTIVTCVGSTTAPIDNLMAVLAIYGACSCLAPLAAFGWVIATHLSLYPAILIVPLILLLGHGPDAPPLKLFQQKNNSASGSSPSSHSHTKSTQTGIQIDYFSWRPVLHFLLWASIWSCYVLVLSSISLKGLGGLLEMFKKTHGFILTVVDLSPNIGVLWYFFAEVFDFFRNFFLIVFNMNILFMLLPLAIRLKHRPCFLAFVYLAISSMLKSYPSVGDSALYLGLLGLFANELAGMQFSFFLFCGYIGVSLLSPVMHNLWIWRGTGNANFYFATGIAYACLQTVLIVESVSTMLKYDRMLRKHITT
;
A
#
# COMPACT_ATOMS: atom_id res chain seq x y z
N MET A 1 -11.80 40.19 34.56
CA MET A 1 -10.51 40.27 33.82
C MET A 1 -9.81 38.91 33.63
N VAL A 2 -10.21 37.84 34.33
CA VAL A 2 -9.64 36.48 34.16
C VAL A 2 -10.37 35.63 33.10
N LEU A 3 -11.64 35.93 32.80
CA LEU A 3 -12.40 35.20 31.77
C LEU A 3 -12.06 35.62 30.32
N HIS A 4 -11.50 36.82 30.13
CA HIS A 4 -11.15 37.34 28.80
C HIS A 4 -9.79 36.81 28.30
N CYS A 5 -8.95 36.27 29.21
CA CYS A 5 -7.65 35.69 28.90
C CYS A 5 -7.75 34.21 28.46
N TYR A 6 -8.76 33.47 28.94
CA TYR A 6 -9.00 32.07 28.54
C TYR A 6 -9.51 31.95 27.09
N CYS A 7 -10.37 32.86 26.62
CA CYS A 7 -10.83 32.87 25.23
C CYS A 7 -9.75 33.25 24.21
N GLN A 8 -8.71 33.98 24.63
CA GLN A 8 -7.61 34.41 23.75
C GLN A 8 -6.55 33.31 23.53
N PHE A 9 -6.47 32.32 24.42
CA PHE A 9 -5.60 31.14 24.28
C PHE A 9 -6.31 29.92 23.69
N LEU A 10 -7.62 29.73 23.96
CA LEU A 10 -8.40 28.65 23.33
C LEU A 10 -8.73 28.96 21.86
N GLY A 11 -8.95 30.22 21.49
CA GLY A 11 -9.29 30.62 20.11
C GLY A 11 -8.25 30.15 19.07
N PRO A 12 -6.94 30.41 19.27
CA PRO A 12 -5.88 29.95 18.37
C PRO A 12 -5.68 28.43 18.36
N LEU A 13 -5.91 27.76 19.50
CA LEU A 13 -5.73 26.32 19.67
C LEU A 13 -6.88 25.54 19.02
N LEU A 14 -8.12 26.00 19.20
CA LEU A 14 -9.29 25.53 18.46
C LEU A 14 -9.17 25.87 16.96
N LEU A 15 -8.63 27.03 16.59
CA LEU A 15 -8.36 27.33 15.17
C LEU A 15 -7.26 26.44 14.59
N GLN A 16 -6.23 26.09 15.35
CA GLN A 16 -5.18 25.16 14.94
C GLN A 16 -5.71 23.73 14.83
N GLU A 17 -6.55 23.28 15.76
CA GLU A 17 -7.23 21.98 15.70
C GLU A 17 -8.22 21.92 14.52
N VAL A 18 -9.02 22.97 14.30
CA VAL A 18 -9.95 23.05 13.17
C VAL A 18 -9.20 23.11 11.82
N LYS A 19 -8.10 23.89 11.73
CA LYS A 19 -7.26 23.92 10.53
C LYS A 19 -6.53 22.60 10.29
N GLY A 20 -6.04 21.95 11.35
CA GLY A 20 -5.41 20.64 11.29
C GLY A 20 -6.38 19.57 10.81
N ASN A 21 -7.59 19.55 11.36
CA ASN A 21 -8.63 18.60 10.99
C ASN A 21 -9.12 18.80 9.55
N LEU A 22 -9.19 20.06 9.09
CA LEU A 22 -9.51 20.35 7.69
C LEU A 22 -8.41 19.85 6.74
N LEU A 23 -7.13 20.08 7.07
CA LEU A 23 -6.01 19.62 6.25
C LEU A 23 -5.99 18.08 6.13
N ILE A 24 -6.22 17.38 7.24
CA ILE A 24 -6.25 15.92 7.30
C ILE A 24 -7.44 15.37 6.49
N SER A 25 -8.63 15.96 6.65
CA SER A 25 -9.82 15.60 5.87
C SER A 25 -9.63 15.80 4.35
N ILE A 26 -8.98 16.91 3.96
CA ILE A 26 -8.60 17.17 2.57
C ILE A 26 -7.62 16.11 2.08
N ALA A 27 -6.63 15.72 2.89
CA ALA A 27 -5.67 14.69 2.51
C ALA A 27 -6.35 13.34 2.24
N ASP A 28 -7.30 12.91 3.08
CA ASP A 28 -8.07 11.68 2.85
C ASP A 28 -8.93 11.77 1.59
N PHE A 29 -9.58 12.91 1.35
CA PHE A 29 -10.37 13.11 0.13
C PHE A 29 -9.49 13.07 -1.14
N VAL A 30 -8.34 13.73 -1.12
CA VAL A 30 -7.39 13.69 -2.25
C VAL A 30 -6.85 12.26 -2.43
N THR A 31 -6.57 11.54 -1.35
CA THR A 31 -6.15 10.14 -1.40
C THR A 31 -7.20 9.27 -2.09
N ALA A 32 -8.47 9.42 -1.72
CA ALA A 32 -9.58 8.69 -2.36
C ALA A 32 -9.69 9.00 -3.86
N MET A 33 -9.52 10.27 -4.25
CA MET A 33 -9.55 10.68 -5.66
C MET A 33 -8.36 10.11 -6.46
N LEU A 34 -7.18 10.01 -5.86
CA LEU A 34 -6.01 9.37 -6.48
C LEU A 34 -6.19 7.85 -6.60
N ILE A 35 -6.79 7.19 -5.60
CA ILE A 35 -7.18 5.77 -5.69
C ILE A 35 -8.13 5.56 -6.86
N ARG A 36 -9.17 6.40 -7.00
CA ARG A 36 -10.12 6.35 -8.11
C ARG A 36 -9.41 6.48 -9.47
N ALA A 37 -8.56 7.50 -9.62
CA ALA A 37 -7.81 7.73 -10.85
C ALA A 37 -6.84 6.58 -11.18
N THR A 38 -6.25 5.96 -10.16
CA THR A 38 -5.40 4.76 -10.31
C THR A 38 -6.23 3.58 -10.82
N GLY A 39 -7.41 3.34 -10.25
CA GLY A 39 -8.32 2.28 -10.69
C GLY A 39 -8.80 2.45 -12.13
N GLN A 40 -9.10 3.67 -12.57
CA GLN A 40 -9.46 3.95 -13.97
C GLN A 40 -8.32 3.60 -14.94
N LYS A 41 -7.07 3.92 -14.60
CA LYS A 41 -5.90 3.57 -15.42
C LYS A 41 -5.66 2.06 -15.48
N LEU A 42 -5.80 1.37 -14.34
CA LEU A 42 -5.70 -0.08 -14.25
C LEU A 42 -6.78 -0.76 -15.11
N MET A 43 -8.03 -0.31 -14.99
CA MET A 43 -9.14 -0.84 -15.79
C MET A 43 -8.93 -0.63 -17.29
N LEU A 44 -8.49 0.56 -17.72
CA LEU A 44 -8.26 0.84 -19.14
C LEU A 44 -7.20 -0.10 -19.73
N LYS A 45 -6.08 -0.31 -19.02
CA LYS A 45 -5.03 -1.25 -19.43
C LYS A 45 -5.49 -2.72 -19.37
N CYS A 46 -6.25 -3.09 -18.35
CA CYS A 46 -6.84 -4.43 -18.24
C CYS A 46 -7.79 -4.70 -19.43
N HIS A 47 -8.67 -3.76 -19.75
CA HIS A 47 -9.60 -3.86 -20.87
C HIS A 47 -8.87 -4.01 -22.21
N GLN A 48 -7.86 -3.16 -22.48
CA GLN A 48 -7.01 -3.29 -23.67
C GLN A 48 -6.34 -4.67 -23.76
N SER A 49 -5.83 -5.17 -22.63
CA SER A 49 -5.17 -6.48 -22.58
C SER A 49 -6.14 -7.65 -22.83
N LEU A 50 -7.36 -7.59 -22.30
CA LEU A 50 -8.38 -8.62 -22.48
C LEU A 50 -8.97 -8.61 -23.89
N GLN A 51 -9.18 -7.42 -24.47
CA GLN A 51 -9.58 -7.28 -25.87
C GLN A 51 -8.57 -7.92 -26.82
N PHE A 52 -7.28 -7.68 -26.60
CA PHE A 52 -6.23 -8.31 -27.41
C PHE A 52 -6.21 -9.84 -27.30
N LEU A 53 -6.56 -10.37 -26.12
CA LEU A 53 -6.67 -11.81 -25.89
C LEU A 53 -7.97 -12.43 -26.42
N ASN A 54 -8.84 -11.65 -27.08
CA ASN A 54 -10.18 -12.05 -27.54
C ASN A 54 -11.11 -12.58 -26.43
N LEU A 55 -10.92 -12.14 -25.18
CA LEU A 55 -11.72 -12.54 -24.03
C LEU A 55 -12.91 -11.59 -23.81
N SER A 56 -13.73 -11.40 -24.85
CA SER A 56 -14.84 -10.43 -24.85
C SER A 56 -15.89 -10.68 -23.75
N LYS A 57 -16.15 -11.94 -23.40
CA LYS A 57 -17.07 -12.29 -22.29
C LYS A 57 -16.58 -11.81 -20.92
N LEU A 58 -15.26 -11.81 -20.69
CA LEU A 58 -14.66 -11.31 -19.44
C LEU A 58 -14.60 -9.79 -19.42
N VAL A 59 -14.43 -9.16 -20.58
CA VAL A 59 -14.56 -7.71 -20.75
C VAL A 59 -15.95 -7.24 -20.33
N GLU A 60 -17.00 -7.89 -20.83
CA GLU A 60 -18.39 -7.56 -20.52
C GLU A 60 -18.73 -7.77 -19.03
N ALA A 61 -18.20 -8.84 -18.42
CA ALA A 61 -18.33 -9.07 -16.98
C ALA A 61 -17.57 -8.03 -16.13
N SER A 62 -16.39 -7.58 -16.59
CA SER A 62 -15.58 -6.56 -15.89
C SER A 62 -16.16 -5.15 -15.97
N GLY A 63 -16.99 -4.86 -16.98
CA GLY A 63 -17.64 -3.57 -17.16
C GLY A 63 -18.72 -3.26 -16.12
N ASN A 64 -19.21 -4.27 -15.38
CA ASN A 64 -20.32 -4.09 -14.44
C ASN A 64 -19.93 -3.45 -13.11
N VAL A 65 -18.63 -3.40 -12.76
CA VAL A 65 -18.16 -2.77 -11.53
C VAL A 65 -16.94 -1.89 -11.84
N GLU A 66 -17.14 -0.57 -11.75
CA GLU A 66 -16.06 0.42 -11.83
C GLU A 66 -15.17 0.31 -10.56
N ALA A 67 -14.18 -0.59 -10.60
CA ALA A 67 -13.32 -0.92 -9.46
C ALA A 67 -12.66 0.31 -8.81
N GLY A 68 -12.31 1.33 -9.60
CA GLY A 68 -11.76 2.59 -9.09
C GLY A 68 -12.74 3.39 -8.23
N ASN A 69 -14.00 3.51 -8.64
CA ASN A 69 -15.02 4.20 -7.85
C ASN A 69 -15.33 3.41 -6.59
N PHE A 70 -15.45 2.09 -6.72
CA PHE A 70 -15.65 1.19 -5.58
C PHE A 70 -14.53 1.33 -4.54
N ALA A 71 -13.26 1.26 -4.97
CA ALA A 71 -12.11 1.43 -4.08
C ALA A 71 -12.11 2.78 -3.34
N SER A 72 -12.44 3.87 -4.04
CA SER A 72 -12.50 5.20 -3.43
C SER A 72 -13.60 5.30 -2.37
N LEU A 73 -14.75 4.67 -2.59
CA LEU A 73 -15.84 4.61 -1.62
C LEU A 73 -15.45 3.73 -0.43
N VAL A 74 -14.84 2.56 -0.67
CA VAL A 74 -14.35 1.67 0.39
C VAL A 74 -13.35 2.41 1.27
N PHE A 75 -12.42 3.19 0.70
CA PHE A 75 -11.45 3.96 1.49
C PHE A 75 -12.11 5.06 2.34
N LEU A 76 -13.02 5.85 1.77
CA LEU A 76 -13.69 6.96 2.49
C LEU A 76 -14.65 6.46 3.58
N TRP A 77 -15.37 5.36 3.32
CA TRP A 77 -16.33 4.78 4.26
C TRP A 77 -15.69 3.76 5.21
N ASN A 78 -14.38 3.54 5.10
CA ASN A 78 -13.66 2.69 6.04
C ASN A 78 -13.71 3.34 7.44
N PRO A 79 -14.26 2.65 8.46
CA PRO A 79 -14.30 3.17 9.83
C PRO A 79 -12.93 3.57 10.35
N LEU A 80 -11.87 2.87 9.92
CA LEU A 80 -10.51 3.17 10.33
C LEU A 80 -10.03 4.53 9.79
N THR A 81 -10.37 4.89 8.54
CA THR A 81 -10.07 6.20 7.95
C THR A 81 -10.77 7.32 8.72
N ILE A 82 -12.05 7.12 9.04
CA ILE A 82 -12.85 8.10 9.79
C ILE A 82 -12.25 8.30 11.18
N VAL A 83 -11.90 7.22 11.88
CA VAL A 83 -11.27 7.29 13.21
C VAL A 83 -9.91 8.01 13.15
N THR A 84 -9.10 7.76 12.12
CA THR A 84 -7.80 8.43 11.98
C THR A 84 -7.91 9.91 11.63
N CYS A 85 -8.95 10.29 10.90
CA CYS A 85 -9.27 11.68 10.60
C CYS A 85 -9.80 12.41 11.85
N VAL A 86 -10.69 11.79 12.62
CA VAL A 86 -11.23 12.35 13.88
C VAL A 86 -10.16 12.45 14.95
N GLY A 87 -9.23 11.47 14.99
CA GLY A 87 -8.11 11.46 15.92
C GLY A 87 -6.97 12.43 15.57
N SER A 88 -7.14 13.27 14.54
CA SER A 88 -6.16 14.29 14.11
C SER A 88 -4.74 13.73 13.89
N THR A 89 -4.64 12.49 13.43
CA THR A 89 -3.35 11.81 13.24
C THR A 89 -2.67 12.25 11.94
N THR A 90 -1.35 12.13 11.85
CA THR A 90 -0.60 12.40 10.61
C THR A 90 -0.71 11.28 9.56
N ALA A 91 -1.34 10.15 9.90
CA ALA A 91 -1.42 8.98 9.04
C ALA A 91 -2.06 9.25 7.65
N PRO A 92 -3.11 10.09 7.52
CA PRO A 92 -3.65 10.49 6.21
C PRO A 92 -2.61 11.16 5.28
N ILE A 93 -1.63 11.88 5.83
CA ILE A 93 -0.56 12.50 5.03
C ILE A 93 0.40 11.42 4.51
N ASP A 94 0.80 10.48 5.36
CA ASP A 94 1.65 9.35 4.96
C ASP A 94 0.97 8.50 3.87
N ASN A 95 -0.33 8.23 4.07
CA ASN A 95 -1.16 7.50 3.13
C ASN A 95 -1.28 8.22 1.79
N LEU A 96 -1.51 9.54 1.82
CA LEU A 96 -1.57 10.37 0.62
C LEU A 96 -0.26 10.29 -0.17
N MET A 97 0.89 10.41 0.49
CA MET A 97 2.20 10.37 -0.17
C MET A 97 2.50 8.98 -0.77
N ALA A 98 2.14 7.90 -0.07
CA ALA A 98 2.26 6.54 -0.60
C ALA A 98 1.38 6.31 -1.84
N VAL A 99 0.11 6.76 -1.80
CA VAL A 99 -0.80 6.67 -2.96
C VAL A 99 -0.35 7.57 -4.11
N LEU A 100 0.16 8.76 -3.83
CA LEU A 100 0.71 9.67 -4.84
C LEU A 100 1.88 9.02 -5.59
N ALA A 101 2.75 8.30 -4.87
CA ALA A 101 3.83 7.54 -5.47
C ALA A 101 3.31 6.47 -6.45
N ILE A 102 2.33 5.68 -6.01
CA ILE A 102 1.70 4.62 -6.82
C ILE A 102 0.99 5.21 -8.03
N TYR A 103 0.19 6.27 -7.85
CA TYR A 103 -0.52 6.94 -8.94
C TYR A 103 0.45 7.55 -9.96
N GLY A 104 1.49 8.24 -9.49
CA GLY A 104 2.53 8.82 -10.35
C GLY A 104 3.20 7.76 -11.21
N ALA A 105 3.54 6.61 -10.62
CA ALA A 105 4.14 5.49 -11.34
C ALA A 105 3.16 4.81 -12.31
N CYS A 106 1.90 4.60 -11.93
CA CYS A 106 0.84 4.11 -12.83
C CYS A 106 0.61 5.03 -14.03
N SER A 107 0.86 6.33 -13.84
CA SER A 107 0.72 7.36 -14.87
C SER A 107 1.97 7.55 -15.72
N CYS A 108 3.08 6.88 -15.39
CA CYS A 108 4.42 7.15 -15.94
C CYS A 108 4.93 8.58 -15.69
N LEU A 109 4.41 9.29 -14.68
CA LEU A 109 4.92 10.59 -14.21
C LEU A 109 6.01 10.36 -13.16
N ALA A 110 7.24 10.11 -13.63
CA ALA A 110 8.40 9.87 -12.78
C ALA A 110 8.66 10.95 -11.71
N PRO A 111 8.56 12.27 -11.98
CA PRO A 111 8.79 13.29 -10.94
C PRO A 111 7.77 13.24 -9.80
N LEU A 112 6.49 13.00 -10.13
CA LEU A 112 5.41 12.91 -9.16
C LEU A 112 5.55 11.65 -8.29
N ALA A 113 5.89 10.53 -8.93
CA ALA A 113 6.15 9.26 -8.25
C ALA A 113 7.33 9.38 -7.27
N ALA A 114 8.41 10.02 -7.72
CA ALA A 114 9.61 10.25 -6.92
C ALA A 114 9.33 11.16 -5.72
N PHE A 115 8.59 12.26 -5.93
CA PHE A 115 8.18 13.16 -4.84
C PHE A 115 7.38 12.43 -3.76
N GLY A 116 6.31 11.72 -4.16
CA GLY A 116 5.48 10.96 -3.22
C GLY A 116 6.28 9.91 -2.44
N TRP A 117 7.16 9.17 -3.13
CA TRP A 117 7.99 8.15 -2.49
C TRP A 117 9.03 8.73 -1.52
N VAL A 118 9.73 9.80 -1.89
CA VAL A 118 10.74 10.43 -1.02
C VAL A 118 10.08 11.04 0.23
N ILE A 119 8.95 11.73 0.08
CA ILE A 119 8.26 12.30 1.23
C ILE A 119 7.66 11.20 2.12
N ALA A 120 7.05 10.16 1.54
CA ALA A 120 6.54 9.02 2.31
C ALA A 120 7.64 8.32 3.11
N THR A 121 8.82 8.12 2.52
CA THR A 121 9.98 7.51 3.19
C THR A 121 10.60 8.37 4.28
N HIS A 122 10.55 9.69 4.10
CA HIS A 122 11.01 10.64 5.11
C HIS A 122 10.07 10.69 6.33
N LEU A 123 8.75 10.65 6.09
CA LEU A 123 7.75 10.65 7.17
C LEU A 123 7.68 9.31 7.90
N SER A 124 7.75 8.22 7.15
CA SER A 124 7.65 6.85 7.64
C SER A 124 8.71 5.98 6.95
N LEU A 125 9.48 5.19 7.72
CA LEU A 125 10.54 4.32 7.17
C LEU A 125 10.02 3.29 6.14
N TYR A 126 8.84 2.70 6.41
CA TYR A 126 8.36 1.49 5.76
C TYR A 126 7.97 1.63 4.28
N PRO A 127 7.38 2.75 3.80
CA PRO A 127 7.22 3.04 2.38
C PRO A 127 8.48 2.90 1.50
N ALA A 128 9.68 2.79 2.09
CA ALA A 128 10.92 2.56 1.34
C ALA A 128 10.86 1.30 0.48
N ILE A 129 10.17 0.26 0.96
CA ILE A 129 10.02 -1.01 0.24
C ILE A 129 9.26 -0.85 -1.09
N LEU A 130 8.47 0.22 -1.24
CA LEU A 130 7.71 0.50 -2.47
C LEU A 130 8.61 0.82 -3.66
N ILE A 131 9.91 1.04 -3.46
CA ILE A 131 10.86 1.24 -4.56
C ILE A 131 10.80 0.11 -5.60
N VAL A 132 10.63 -1.15 -5.15
CA VAL A 132 10.56 -2.32 -6.05
C VAL A 132 9.31 -2.28 -6.94
N PRO A 133 8.07 -2.22 -6.41
CA PRO A 133 6.89 -2.13 -7.26
C PRO A 133 6.86 -0.83 -8.09
N LEU A 134 7.38 0.30 -7.60
CA LEU A 134 7.44 1.54 -8.38
C LEU A 134 8.36 1.41 -9.61
N ILE A 135 9.53 0.79 -9.45
CA ILE A 135 10.44 0.51 -10.58
C ILE A 135 9.78 -0.44 -11.58
N LEU A 136 9.10 -1.49 -11.10
CA LEU A 136 8.39 -2.42 -11.96
C LEU A 136 7.23 -1.75 -12.71
N LEU A 137 6.49 -0.87 -12.05
CA LEU A 137 5.35 -0.13 -12.59
C LEU A 137 5.77 0.88 -13.66
N LEU A 138 6.90 1.58 -13.44
CA LEU A 138 7.48 2.50 -14.43
C LEU A 138 8.13 1.77 -15.61
N GLY A 139 8.70 0.60 -15.36
CA GLY A 139 9.43 -0.15 -16.39
C GLY A 139 8.54 -1.02 -17.27
N HIS A 140 7.59 -1.76 -16.70
CA HIS A 140 6.67 -2.65 -17.42
C HIS A 140 5.30 -2.01 -17.68
N GLY A 141 4.94 -0.92 -16.98
CA GLY A 141 3.60 -0.36 -17.00
C GLY A 141 2.67 -0.99 -15.95
N PRO A 142 1.39 -0.56 -15.93
CA PRO A 142 0.38 -1.03 -14.97
C PRO A 142 0.00 -2.50 -15.19
N ASP A 143 -0.70 -3.06 -14.21
CA ASP A 143 -1.02 -4.48 -14.10
C ASP A 143 -1.60 -5.09 -15.38
N ALA A 144 -0.91 -6.13 -15.88
CA ALA A 144 -1.30 -6.84 -17.08
C ALA A 144 -1.23 -8.36 -16.84
N PRO A 145 -2.02 -9.17 -17.57
CA PRO A 145 -1.87 -10.62 -17.54
C PRO A 145 -0.45 -11.03 -17.97
N PRO A 146 0.04 -12.20 -17.53
CA PRO A 146 1.44 -12.58 -17.70
C PRO A 146 1.86 -12.61 -19.17
N LEU A 147 3.04 -12.03 -19.46
CA LEU A 147 3.57 -11.79 -20.81
C LEU A 147 3.58 -13.05 -21.72
N LYS A 148 3.75 -14.23 -21.12
CA LYS A 148 3.72 -15.53 -21.81
C LYS A 148 2.41 -15.79 -22.56
N LEU A 149 1.29 -15.22 -22.10
CA LEU A 149 -0.02 -15.38 -22.73
C LEU A 149 -0.11 -14.63 -24.06
N PHE A 150 0.46 -13.43 -24.13
CA PHE A 150 0.54 -12.67 -25.39
C PHE A 150 1.44 -13.36 -26.41
N GLN A 151 2.58 -13.89 -25.97
CA GLN A 151 3.48 -14.67 -26.84
C GLN A 151 2.79 -15.92 -27.40
N GLN A 152 2.05 -16.65 -26.57
CA GLN A 152 1.30 -17.83 -27.00
C GLN A 152 0.24 -17.48 -28.04
N LYS A 153 -0.51 -16.39 -27.85
CA LYS A 153 -1.52 -15.93 -28.81
C LYS A 153 -0.88 -15.58 -30.16
N ASN A 154 0.22 -14.82 -30.16
CA ASN A 154 0.95 -14.46 -31.38
C ASN A 154 1.46 -15.70 -32.13
N ASN A 155 2.00 -16.71 -31.41
CA ASN A 155 2.46 -17.96 -32.02
C ASN A 155 1.31 -18.81 -32.59
N SER A 156 0.14 -18.82 -31.92
CA SER A 156 -1.04 -19.52 -32.45
C SER A 156 -1.59 -18.85 -33.72
N ALA A 157 -1.49 -17.52 -33.83
CA ALA A 157 -1.92 -16.77 -35.00
C ALA A 157 -0.93 -16.90 -36.18
N SER A 158 0.37 -17.10 -35.92
CA SER A 158 1.36 -17.32 -36.98
C SER A 158 1.41 -18.76 -37.48
N GLY A 159 1.01 -19.74 -36.67
CA GLY A 159 0.95 -21.16 -37.06
C GLY A 159 -0.27 -21.55 -37.91
N SER A 160 -1.26 -20.67 -38.08
CA SER A 160 -2.55 -20.99 -38.71
C SER A 160 -2.74 -20.50 -40.15
N SER A 161 -1.67 -20.26 -40.92
CA SER A 161 -1.78 -19.90 -42.36
C SER A 161 -0.62 -20.45 -43.20
N PRO A 162 -0.91 -21.26 -44.24
CA PRO A 162 -0.60 -20.78 -45.58
C PRO A 162 -1.71 -21.09 -46.60
N SER A 163 -2.50 -20.08 -47.00
CA SER A 163 -3.14 -20.07 -48.33
C SER A 163 -3.75 -18.70 -48.69
N SER A 164 -3.22 -18.14 -49.79
CA SER A 164 -3.81 -17.24 -50.79
C SER A 164 -4.55 -15.95 -50.37
N HIS A 165 -3.89 -14.83 -50.67
CA HIS A 165 -4.39 -13.49 -51.05
C HIS A 165 -5.88 -13.15 -50.89
N SER A 166 -6.14 -12.12 -50.08
CA SER A 166 -6.80 -10.89 -50.56
C SER A 166 -6.52 -9.73 -49.61
N HIS A 167 -6.30 -8.55 -50.17
CA HIS A 167 -6.00 -7.33 -49.45
C HIS A 167 -7.18 -6.88 -48.59
N THR A 168 -6.98 -6.85 -47.27
CA THR A 168 -7.61 -5.88 -46.38
C THR A 168 -6.61 -5.52 -45.31
N LYS A 169 -6.08 -4.29 -45.38
CA LYS A 169 -5.30 -3.69 -44.28
C LYS A 169 -6.26 -3.42 -43.12
N SER A 170 -6.60 -4.45 -42.35
CA SER A 170 -7.08 -4.23 -40.99
C SER A 170 -5.87 -3.81 -40.15
N THR A 171 -5.88 -2.58 -39.66
CA THR A 171 -4.96 -2.03 -38.66
C THR A 171 -5.01 -2.90 -37.39
N GLN A 172 -4.30 -4.03 -37.41
CA GLN A 172 -3.96 -4.76 -36.20
C GLN A 172 -2.93 -3.90 -35.46
N THR A 173 -3.39 -3.12 -34.49
CA THR A 173 -2.55 -2.47 -33.49
C THR A 173 -1.91 -3.55 -32.63
N GLY A 174 -0.84 -4.15 -33.15
CA GLY A 174 -0.02 -5.10 -32.40
C GLY A 174 0.49 -4.42 -31.13
N ILE A 175 0.08 -4.94 -29.98
CA ILE A 175 0.68 -4.53 -28.71
C ILE A 175 2.16 -4.90 -28.79
N GLN A 176 3.04 -3.88 -28.79
CA GLN A 176 4.46 -4.10 -28.62
C GLN A 176 4.66 -4.88 -27.32
N ILE A 177 5.39 -6.01 -27.41
CA ILE A 177 5.76 -6.78 -26.24
C ILE A 177 6.62 -5.85 -25.38
N ASP A 178 6.06 -5.35 -24.27
CA ASP A 178 6.71 -4.36 -23.41
C ASP A 178 7.97 -4.98 -22.79
N TYR A 179 9.12 -4.78 -23.45
CA TYR A 179 10.43 -4.93 -22.85
C TYR A 179 10.57 -3.90 -21.73
N PHE A 180 11.22 -4.29 -20.64
CA PHE A 180 11.42 -3.42 -19.49
C PHE A 180 12.08 -2.09 -19.92
N SER A 181 11.34 -1.00 -19.78
CA SER A 181 11.80 0.32 -20.21
C SER A 181 12.65 0.98 -19.13
N TRP A 182 13.95 1.13 -19.38
CA TRP A 182 14.87 1.76 -18.44
C TRP A 182 14.75 3.28 -18.41
N ARG A 183 14.22 3.91 -19.47
CA ARG A 183 14.16 5.39 -19.57
C ARG A 183 13.30 6.02 -18.45
N PRO A 184 12.05 5.59 -18.20
CA PRO A 184 11.24 6.15 -17.11
C PRO A 184 11.85 5.86 -15.73
N VAL A 185 12.49 4.70 -15.57
CA VAL A 185 13.14 4.27 -14.33
C VAL A 185 14.35 5.15 -14.01
N LEU A 186 15.24 5.40 -14.97
CA LEU A 186 16.37 6.31 -14.79
C LEU A 186 15.92 7.73 -14.48
N HIS A 187 14.87 8.19 -15.16
CA HIS A 187 14.27 9.50 -14.88
C HIS A 187 13.70 9.56 -13.45
N PHE A 188 13.02 8.51 -12.99
CA PHE A 188 12.53 8.40 -11.61
C PHE A 188 13.68 8.41 -10.60
N LEU A 189 14.74 7.64 -10.82
CA LEU A 189 15.90 7.60 -9.91
C LEU A 189 16.60 8.96 -9.83
N LEU A 190 16.71 9.68 -10.95
CA LEU A 190 17.25 11.04 -10.99
C LEU A 190 16.38 11.98 -10.15
N TRP A 191 15.06 12.00 -10.35
CA TRP A 191 14.17 12.85 -9.56
C TRP A 191 14.12 12.46 -8.09
N ALA A 192 14.18 11.17 -7.77
CA ALA A 192 14.24 10.69 -6.39
C ALA A 192 15.52 11.17 -5.68
N SER A 193 16.65 11.18 -6.40
CA SER A 193 17.91 11.74 -5.89
C SER A 193 17.80 13.25 -5.64
N ILE A 194 17.20 14.01 -6.57
CA ILE A 194 16.99 15.47 -6.41
C ILE A 194 16.09 15.75 -5.20
N TRP A 195 14.95 15.08 -5.08
CA TRP A 195 14.03 15.28 -3.96
C TRP A 195 14.63 14.85 -2.63
N SER A 196 15.37 13.74 -2.60
CA SER A 196 16.08 13.28 -1.40
C SER A 196 17.12 14.31 -0.95
N CYS A 197 17.94 14.81 -1.88
CA CYS A 197 18.90 15.88 -1.61
C CYS A 197 18.20 17.13 -1.07
N TYR A 198 17.09 17.55 -1.70
CA TYR A 198 16.30 18.70 -1.27
C TYR A 198 15.80 18.54 0.18
N VAL A 199 15.19 17.40 0.49
CA VAL A 199 14.70 17.10 1.85
C VAL A 199 15.83 17.09 2.86
N LEU A 200 16.97 16.46 2.54
CA LEU A 200 18.14 16.44 3.43
C LEU A 200 18.74 17.83 3.66
N VAL A 201 18.77 18.69 2.64
CA VAL A 201 19.24 20.07 2.78
C VAL A 201 18.28 20.87 3.68
N LEU A 202 16.97 20.74 3.47
CA LEU A 202 15.97 21.37 4.34
C LEU A 202 16.08 20.89 5.78
N SER A 203 16.19 19.58 5.99
CA SER A 203 16.35 19.00 7.33
C SER A 203 17.64 19.48 7.98
N SER A 204 18.75 19.57 7.24
CA SER A 204 20.02 20.10 7.73
C SER A 204 19.92 21.56 8.17
N ILE A 205 19.21 22.39 7.39
CA ILE A 205 18.95 23.80 7.75
C ILE A 205 18.07 23.88 9.00
N SER A 206 17.00 23.08 9.06
CA SER A 206 16.07 23.05 10.19
C SER A 206 16.72 22.57 11.49
N LEU A 207 17.75 21.72 11.39
CA LEU A 207 18.44 21.12 12.54
C LEU A 207 19.72 21.86 12.93
N LYS A 208 19.95 23.06 12.38
CA LYS A 208 21.06 23.93 12.80
C LYS A 208 20.92 24.22 14.30
N GLY A 209 21.77 23.59 15.11
CA GLY A 209 21.80 23.72 16.57
C GLY A 209 21.32 22.49 17.36
N LEU A 210 20.79 21.45 16.71
CA LEU A 210 20.18 20.27 17.36
C LEU A 210 20.90 18.93 17.06
N GLY A 211 22.20 18.98 16.74
CA GLY A 211 23.00 17.77 16.45
C GLY A 211 23.00 17.30 14.99
N GLY A 212 22.33 18.02 14.09
CA GLY A 212 22.40 17.82 12.63
C GLY A 212 21.71 16.55 12.13
N LEU A 213 22.05 16.14 10.90
CA LEU A 213 21.39 15.03 10.19
C LEU A 213 21.61 13.66 10.85
N LEU A 214 22.80 13.40 11.41
CA LEU A 214 23.09 12.11 12.03
C LEU A 214 22.18 11.84 13.23
N GLU A 215 21.95 12.86 14.05
CA GLU A 215 21.06 12.76 15.21
C GLU A 215 19.60 12.56 14.76
N MET A 216 19.16 13.25 13.69
CA MET A 216 17.84 13.00 13.10
C MET A 216 17.67 11.55 12.65
N PHE A 217 18.62 10.99 11.90
CA PHE A 217 18.54 9.59 11.46
C PHE A 217 18.55 8.63 12.64
N LYS A 218 19.36 8.88 13.66
CA LYS A 218 19.41 8.07 14.89
C LYS A 218 18.07 8.10 15.64
N LYS A 219 17.46 9.28 15.77
CA LYS A 219 16.20 9.50 16.52
C LYS A 219 14.94 9.11 15.76
N THR A 220 15.00 9.03 14.44
CA THR A 220 13.86 8.62 13.60
C THR A 220 14.00 7.17 13.15
N HIS A 221 14.89 6.90 12.20
CA HIS A 221 15.06 5.59 11.57
C HIS A 221 15.73 4.61 12.52
N GLY A 222 16.76 5.06 13.24
CA GLY A 222 17.45 4.26 14.25
C GLY A 222 16.51 3.84 15.38
N PHE A 223 15.65 4.75 15.86
CA PHE A 223 14.64 4.46 16.88
C PHE A 223 13.63 3.38 16.45
N ILE A 224 13.18 3.44 15.18
CA ILE A 224 12.25 2.45 14.61
C ILE A 224 12.92 1.08 14.48
N LEU A 225 14.14 1.02 13.96
CA LEU A 225 14.88 -0.23 13.72
C LEU A 225 15.35 -0.91 15.01
N THR A 226 15.63 -0.12 16.04
CA THR A 226 16.10 -0.63 17.34
C THR A 226 14.97 -0.87 18.34
N VAL A 227 13.72 -0.53 18.02
CA VAL A 227 12.50 -0.74 18.84
C VAL A 227 12.72 -0.36 20.30
N VAL A 228 13.16 0.88 20.54
CA VAL A 228 13.53 1.35 21.88
C VAL A 228 12.32 1.50 22.80
N ASP A 229 11.21 1.98 22.26
CA ASP A 229 9.97 2.14 23.01
C ASP A 229 9.15 0.86 22.96
N LEU A 230 8.82 0.34 24.13
CA LEU A 230 8.04 -0.87 24.33
C LEU A 230 6.65 -0.54 24.87
N SER A 231 6.24 0.73 24.78
CA SER A 231 4.90 1.16 25.13
C SER A 231 3.85 0.35 24.34
N PRO A 232 2.71 0.01 24.97
CA PRO A 232 1.70 -0.80 24.34
C PRO A 232 1.19 -0.19 23.04
N ASN A 233 1.20 -0.98 21.97
CA ASN A 233 0.65 -0.58 20.68
C ASN A 233 -0.13 -1.74 20.02
N ILE A 234 -0.69 -1.49 18.84
CA ILE A 234 -1.52 -2.47 18.13
C ILE A 234 -0.67 -3.60 17.51
N GLY A 235 0.64 -3.37 17.39
CA GLY A 235 1.59 -4.30 16.77
C GLY A 235 2.00 -5.44 17.67
N VAL A 236 2.79 -6.35 17.10
CA VAL A 236 3.22 -7.58 17.78
C VAL A 236 4.59 -7.42 18.47
N LEU A 237 5.41 -6.45 18.03
CA LEU A 237 6.82 -6.37 18.46
C LEU A 237 7.00 -5.87 19.89
N TRP A 238 6.18 -4.93 20.38
CA TRP A 238 6.37 -4.31 21.69
C TRP A 238 6.33 -5.33 22.83
N TYR A 239 5.34 -6.23 22.83
CA TYR A 239 5.17 -7.23 23.88
C TYR A 239 6.25 -8.32 23.76
N PHE A 240 6.59 -8.74 22.54
CA PHE A 240 7.68 -9.70 22.32
C PHE A 240 9.01 -9.18 22.88
N PHE A 241 9.37 -7.95 22.57
CA PHE A 241 10.61 -7.36 23.06
C PHE A 241 10.57 -6.94 24.54
N ALA A 242 9.37 -6.80 25.13
CA ALA A 242 9.22 -6.63 26.58
C ALA A 242 9.49 -7.92 27.35
N GLU A 243 9.18 -9.09 26.78
CA GLU A 243 9.37 -10.40 27.42
C GLU A 243 10.74 -11.02 27.15
N VAL A 244 11.39 -10.68 26.03
CA VAL A 244 12.70 -11.25 25.68
C VAL A 244 13.80 -10.68 26.57
N PHE A 245 14.67 -11.57 27.06
CA PHE A 245 15.87 -11.19 27.79
C PHE A 245 16.77 -10.26 26.96
N ASP A 246 17.29 -9.22 27.62
CA ASP A 246 18.17 -8.21 26.99
C ASP A 246 19.36 -8.82 26.24
N PHE A 247 19.90 -9.93 26.75
CA PHE A 247 21.00 -10.66 26.12
C PHE A 247 20.69 -11.08 24.67
N PHE A 248 19.45 -11.50 24.38
CA PHE A 248 19.04 -11.96 23.05
C PHE A 248 18.41 -10.87 22.18
N ARG A 249 18.23 -9.67 22.71
CA ARG A 249 17.50 -8.58 22.04
C ARG A 249 18.06 -8.24 20.66
N ASN A 250 19.38 -8.10 20.55
CA ASN A 250 20.05 -7.78 19.28
C ASN A 250 19.88 -8.89 18.25
N PHE A 251 19.91 -10.16 18.68
CA PHE A 251 19.68 -11.30 17.79
C PHE A 251 18.27 -11.24 17.17
N PHE A 252 17.24 -11.07 18.01
CA PHE A 252 15.86 -11.01 17.52
C PHE A 252 15.60 -9.77 16.67
N LEU A 253 16.18 -8.61 16.99
CA LEU A 253 16.09 -7.42 16.14
C LEU A 253 16.61 -7.68 14.72
N ILE A 254 17.74 -8.39 14.59
CA ILE A 254 18.28 -8.77 13.27
C ILE A 254 17.31 -9.72 12.56
N VAL A 255 16.79 -10.74 13.25
CA VAL A 255 15.87 -11.73 12.67
C VAL A 255 14.59 -11.06 12.15
N PHE A 256 13.94 -10.19 12.94
CA PHE A 256 12.70 -9.52 12.51
C PHE A 256 12.92 -8.58 11.32
N ASN A 257 13.98 -7.77 11.35
CA ASN A 257 14.30 -6.87 10.24
C ASN A 257 14.66 -7.64 8.96
N MET A 258 15.43 -8.74 9.07
CA MET A 258 15.78 -9.59 7.94
C MET A 258 14.57 -10.36 7.39
N ASN A 259 13.62 -10.76 8.24
CA ASN A 259 12.39 -11.43 7.82
C ASN A 259 11.56 -10.55 6.88
N ILE A 260 11.44 -9.24 7.17
CA ILE A 260 10.75 -8.29 6.29
C ILE A 260 11.41 -8.32 4.90
N LEU A 261 12.74 -8.19 4.82
CA LEU A 261 13.46 -8.19 3.55
C LEU A 261 13.29 -9.52 2.79
N PHE A 262 13.33 -10.65 3.49
CA PHE A 262 13.21 -11.97 2.89
C PHE A 262 11.82 -12.22 2.30
N MET A 263 10.75 -11.65 2.88
CA MET A 263 9.40 -11.78 2.34
C MET A 263 9.20 -10.99 1.02
N LEU A 264 9.92 -9.89 0.82
CA LEU A 264 9.76 -9.01 -0.35
C LEU A 264 10.28 -9.69 -1.64
N LEU A 265 11.46 -10.29 -1.59
CA LEU A 265 12.15 -10.76 -2.79
C LEU A 265 11.39 -11.87 -3.55
N PRO A 266 10.91 -12.96 -2.92
CA PRO A 266 10.15 -14.00 -3.62
C PRO A 266 8.85 -13.45 -4.22
N LEU A 267 8.22 -12.50 -3.53
CA LEU A 267 6.97 -11.91 -3.96
C LEU A 267 7.16 -11.00 -5.17
N ALA A 268 8.23 -10.19 -5.20
CA ALA A 268 8.61 -9.39 -6.37
C ALA A 268 8.81 -10.25 -7.62
N ILE A 269 9.51 -11.38 -7.48
CA ILE A 269 9.77 -12.30 -8.59
C ILE A 269 8.45 -12.92 -9.08
N ARG A 270 7.56 -13.31 -8.15
CA ARG A 270 6.32 -13.99 -8.48
C ARG A 270 5.27 -13.09 -9.13
N LEU A 271 5.14 -11.85 -8.65
CA LEU A 271 4.11 -10.89 -9.06
C LEU A 271 4.63 -9.78 -9.98
N LYS A 272 5.77 -9.99 -10.66
CA LYS A 272 6.39 -8.96 -11.51
C LYS A 272 5.45 -8.38 -12.59
N HIS A 273 4.44 -9.15 -13.03
CA HIS A 273 3.46 -8.75 -14.05
C HIS A 273 2.30 -7.91 -13.48
N ARG A 274 2.13 -7.89 -12.15
CA ARG A 274 1.13 -7.10 -11.43
C ARG A 274 1.80 -6.17 -10.41
N PRO A 275 2.59 -5.17 -10.86
CA PRO A 275 3.32 -4.28 -9.95
C PRO A 275 2.44 -3.44 -9.00
N CYS A 276 1.23 -3.05 -9.39
CA CYS A 276 0.31 -2.32 -8.53
C CYS A 276 -0.27 -3.23 -7.44
N PHE A 277 -0.65 -4.47 -7.78
CA PHE A 277 -1.03 -5.46 -6.78
C PHE A 277 0.14 -5.79 -5.83
N LEU A 278 1.38 -5.87 -6.35
CA LEU A 278 2.58 -6.02 -5.52
C LEU A 278 2.75 -4.85 -4.54
N ALA A 279 2.49 -3.61 -4.97
CA ALA A 279 2.52 -2.44 -4.08
C ALA A 279 1.50 -2.56 -2.93
N PHE A 280 0.28 -3.01 -3.23
CA PHE A 280 -0.74 -3.30 -2.22
C PHE A 280 -0.25 -4.36 -1.21
N VAL A 281 0.29 -5.48 -1.69
CA VAL A 281 0.77 -6.54 -0.78
C VAL A 281 1.95 -6.04 0.07
N TYR A 282 2.85 -5.23 -0.50
CA TYR A 282 3.95 -4.63 0.25
C TYR A 282 3.45 -3.70 1.35
N LEU A 283 2.47 -2.83 1.06
CA LEU A 283 1.84 -2.00 2.08
C LEU A 283 1.24 -2.84 3.22
N ALA A 284 0.53 -3.92 2.89
CA ALA A 284 -0.07 -4.81 3.88
C ALA A 284 0.97 -5.60 4.72
N ILE A 285 2.04 -6.12 4.10
CA ILE A 285 3.14 -6.77 4.82
C ILE A 285 3.84 -5.75 5.73
N SER A 286 4.05 -4.52 5.23
CA SER A 286 4.70 -3.47 5.97
C SER A 286 3.90 -3.02 7.18
N SER A 287 2.57 -2.90 7.07
CA SER A 287 1.71 -2.53 8.19
C SER A 287 1.68 -3.61 9.26
N MET A 288 1.74 -4.89 8.88
CA MET A 288 1.78 -6.03 9.80
C MET A 288 3.10 -6.13 10.57
N LEU A 289 4.24 -5.93 9.88
CA LEU A 289 5.58 -6.11 10.45
C LEU A 289 6.23 -4.78 10.93
N LYS A 290 5.47 -3.68 10.91
CA LYS A 290 5.90 -2.37 11.43
C LYS A 290 6.16 -2.46 12.93
N SER A 291 7.21 -1.80 13.42
CA SER A 291 7.52 -1.75 14.85
C SER A 291 6.47 -0.99 15.65
N TYR A 292 5.91 0.06 15.05
CA TYR A 292 4.89 0.92 15.64
C TYR A 292 3.73 1.10 14.63
N PRO A 293 2.87 0.09 14.44
CA PRO A 293 1.77 0.18 13.50
C PRO A 293 0.66 1.08 14.05
N SER A 294 0.03 1.82 13.15
CA SER A 294 -1.13 2.66 13.43
C SER A 294 -2.39 2.11 12.78
N VAL A 295 -3.55 2.54 13.28
CA VAL A 295 -4.85 2.23 12.65
C VAL A 295 -4.91 2.78 11.22
N GLY A 296 -4.25 3.91 10.94
CA GLY A 296 -4.21 4.55 9.64
C GLY A 296 -3.43 3.78 8.57
N ASP A 297 -2.41 3.01 8.96
CA ASP A 297 -1.72 2.10 8.04
C ASP A 297 -2.70 1.05 7.47
N SER A 298 -3.70 0.69 8.28
CA SER A 298 -4.70 -0.33 7.94
C SER A 298 -5.88 0.19 7.15
N ALA A 299 -6.20 1.47 7.36
CA ALA A 299 -7.14 2.19 6.51
C ALA A 299 -6.73 2.14 5.03
N LEU A 300 -5.44 2.34 4.76
CA LEU A 300 -4.90 2.40 3.40
C LEU A 300 -4.98 1.06 2.66
N TYR A 301 -4.40 -0.02 3.20
CA TYR A 301 -4.38 -1.28 2.46
C TYR A 301 -5.79 -1.87 2.30
N LEU A 302 -6.68 -1.71 3.29
CA LEU A 302 -8.09 -2.13 3.16
C LEU A 302 -8.84 -1.31 2.11
N GLY A 303 -8.53 -0.02 1.95
CA GLY A 303 -9.07 0.80 0.87
C GLY A 303 -8.56 0.38 -0.51
N LEU A 304 -7.25 0.12 -0.62
CA LEU A 304 -6.62 -0.33 -1.86
C LEU A 304 -7.08 -1.73 -2.30
N LEU A 305 -7.55 -2.58 -1.37
CA LEU A 305 -8.15 -3.88 -1.69
C LEU A 305 -9.29 -3.74 -2.71
N GLY A 306 -10.07 -2.65 -2.62
CA GLY A 306 -11.18 -2.38 -3.53
C GLY A 306 -10.76 -2.20 -4.99
N LEU A 307 -9.50 -1.83 -5.27
CA LEU A 307 -9.00 -1.70 -6.65
C LEU A 307 -9.00 -3.03 -7.39
N PHE A 308 -8.91 -4.14 -6.66
CA PHE A 308 -8.84 -5.49 -7.20
C PHE A 308 -10.12 -6.30 -6.91
N ALA A 309 -11.24 -5.62 -6.63
CA ALA A 309 -12.49 -6.28 -6.25
C ALA A 309 -12.98 -7.30 -7.29
N ASN A 310 -12.77 -7.03 -8.58
CA ASN A 310 -13.15 -7.92 -9.67
C ASN A 310 -12.29 -9.19 -9.69
N GLU A 311 -10.98 -9.05 -9.52
CA GLU A 311 -10.03 -10.16 -9.48
C GLU A 311 -10.13 -10.99 -8.19
N LEU A 312 -10.50 -10.34 -7.07
CA LEU A 312 -10.63 -10.96 -5.75
C LEU A 312 -12.06 -11.44 -5.43
N ALA A 313 -13.02 -11.33 -6.35
CA ALA A 313 -14.39 -11.79 -6.13
C ALA A 313 -14.47 -13.30 -5.72
N GLY A 314 -13.45 -14.09 -6.07
CA GLY A 314 -13.36 -15.51 -5.74
C GLY A 314 -12.75 -15.85 -4.37
N MET A 315 -12.54 -14.88 -3.47
CA MET A 315 -12.01 -15.13 -2.13
C MET A 315 -12.95 -15.99 -1.28
N GLN A 316 -12.45 -17.10 -0.74
CA GLN A 316 -13.25 -18.08 0.01
C GLN A 316 -13.54 -17.64 1.44
N PHE A 317 -12.59 -16.95 2.08
CA PHE A 317 -12.67 -16.57 3.50
C PHE A 317 -13.15 -15.14 3.74
N SER A 318 -13.82 -14.50 2.77
CA SER A 318 -14.23 -13.10 2.84
C SER A 318 -15.12 -12.79 4.05
N PHE A 319 -16.13 -13.62 4.32
CA PHE A 319 -17.03 -13.46 5.48
C PHE A 319 -16.28 -13.62 6.81
N PHE A 320 -15.43 -14.64 6.92
CA PHE A 320 -14.62 -14.87 8.12
C PHE A 320 -13.69 -13.69 8.40
N LEU A 321 -12.99 -13.18 7.38
CA LEU A 321 -12.12 -12.02 7.50
C LEU A 321 -12.92 -10.77 7.93
N PHE A 322 -14.07 -10.51 7.31
CA PHE A 322 -14.93 -9.38 7.67
C PHE A 322 -15.36 -9.43 9.15
N CYS A 323 -15.91 -10.56 9.60
CA CYS A 323 -16.29 -10.74 10.99
C CYS A 323 -15.10 -10.65 11.95
N GLY A 324 -13.96 -11.22 11.56
CA GLY A 324 -12.72 -11.15 12.33
C GLY A 324 -12.22 -9.72 12.52
N TYR A 325 -12.16 -8.93 11.44
CA TYR A 325 -11.73 -7.53 11.51
C TYR A 325 -12.66 -6.68 12.37
N ILE A 326 -13.98 -6.89 12.27
CA ILE A 326 -14.96 -6.21 13.14
C ILE A 326 -14.74 -6.62 14.60
N GLY A 327 -14.64 -7.93 14.86
CA GLY A 327 -14.44 -8.46 16.22
C GLY A 327 -13.20 -7.90 16.88
N VAL A 328 -12.05 -7.92 16.20
CA VAL A 328 -10.79 -7.39 16.73
C VAL A 328 -10.84 -5.87 16.91
N SER A 329 -11.43 -5.13 15.96
CA SER A 329 -11.53 -3.66 16.05
C SER A 329 -12.41 -3.20 17.23
N LEU A 330 -13.44 -3.97 17.59
CA LEU A 330 -14.28 -3.69 18.75
C LEU A 330 -13.63 -4.16 20.06
N LEU A 331 -12.97 -5.32 20.04
CA LEU A 331 -12.40 -5.93 21.25
C LEU A 331 -11.14 -5.22 21.72
N SER A 332 -10.29 -4.76 20.81
CA SER A 332 -8.99 -4.15 21.13
C SER A 332 -9.12 -2.89 22.02
N PRO A 333 -9.98 -1.90 21.72
CA PRO A 333 -10.19 -0.74 22.61
C PRO A 333 -10.75 -1.12 23.98
N VAL A 334 -11.63 -2.13 24.04
CA VAL A 334 -12.20 -2.63 25.31
C VAL A 334 -11.10 -3.23 26.18
N MET A 335 -10.25 -4.09 25.60
CA MET A 335 -9.13 -4.70 26.32
C MET A 335 -8.09 -3.66 26.74
N HIS A 336 -7.78 -2.69 25.89
CA HIS A 336 -6.91 -1.57 26.23
C HIS A 336 -7.45 -0.77 27.42
N ASN A 337 -8.74 -0.45 27.41
CA ASN A 337 -9.40 0.30 28.48
C ASN A 337 -9.42 -0.46 29.81
N LEU A 338 -9.73 -1.75 29.78
CA LEU A 338 -9.73 -2.60 30.96
C LEU A 338 -8.34 -2.70 31.61
N TRP A 339 -7.30 -2.80 30.79
CA TRP A 339 -5.93 -2.92 31.28
C TRP A 339 -5.36 -1.58 31.76
N ILE A 340 -5.32 -0.56 30.89
CA ILE A 340 -4.62 0.71 31.18
C ILE A 340 -5.40 1.58 32.16
N TRP A 341 -6.70 1.76 31.93
CA TRP A 341 -7.48 2.75 32.68
C TRP A 341 -8.21 2.16 33.87
N ARG A 342 -8.80 0.98 33.71
CA ARG A 342 -9.56 0.34 34.80
C ARG A 342 -8.69 -0.52 35.72
N GLY A 343 -7.50 -0.93 35.28
CA GLY A 343 -6.58 -1.78 36.05
C GLY A 343 -7.11 -3.18 36.36
N THR A 344 -8.23 -3.59 35.77
CA THR A 344 -8.85 -4.92 35.97
C THR A 344 -8.45 -5.94 34.90
N GLY A 345 -7.86 -5.46 33.78
CA GLY A 345 -7.42 -6.28 32.66
C GLY A 345 -5.92 -6.61 32.72
N ASN A 346 -5.53 -7.71 32.06
CA ASN A 346 -4.13 -8.13 31.90
C ASN A 346 -3.63 -7.73 30.49
N ALA A 347 -2.37 -7.28 30.39
CA ALA A 347 -1.65 -7.00 29.15
C ALA A 347 -1.79 -8.12 28.11
N ASN A 348 -1.79 -9.38 28.56
CA ASN A 348 -1.90 -10.57 27.71
C ASN A 348 -3.17 -10.57 26.87
N PHE A 349 -4.30 -10.09 27.41
CA PHE A 349 -5.55 -10.03 26.67
C PHE A 349 -5.50 -8.97 25.57
N TYR A 350 -4.92 -7.80 25.85
CA TYR A 350 -4.72 -6.79 24.83
C TYR A 350 -3.74 -7.29 23.75
N PHE A 351 -2.63 -7.89 24.14
CA PHE A 351 -1.66 -8.46 23.20
C PHE A 351 -2.25 -9.59 22.36
N ALA A 352 -3.11 -10.45 22.94
CA ALA A 352 -3.81 -11.50 22.20
C ALA A 352 -4.69 -10.92 21.08
N THR A 353 -5.33 -9.76 21.29
CA THR A 353 -6.05 -9.07 20.20
C THR A 353 -5.11 -8.61 19.08
N GLY A 354 -3.89 -8.17 19.39
CA GLY A 354 -2.86 -7.81 18.41
C GLY A 354 -2.35 -9.02 17.61
N ILE A 355 -2.14 -10.18 18.25
CA ILE A 355 -1.82 -11.43 17.53
C ILE A 355 -2.97 -11.86 16.62
N ALA A 356 -4.21 -11.82 17.12
CA ALA A 356 -5.39 -12.14 16.30
C ALA A 356 -5.49 -11.20 15.09
N TYR A 357 -5.20 -9.92 15.28
CA TYR A 357 -5.13 -8.93 14.22
C TYR A 357 -4.10 -9.28 13.14
N ALA A 358 -2.86 -9.58 13.55
CA ALA A 358 -1.78 -9.98 12.64
C ALA A 358 -2.09 -11.29 11.90
N CYS A 359 -2.78 -12.23 12.57
CA CYS A 359 -3.24 -13.47 11.94
C CYS A 359 -4.27 -13.19 10.83
N LEU A 360 -5.27 -12.34 11.10
CA LEU A 360 -6.25 -11.93 10.08
C LEU A 360 -5.60 -11.20 8.90
N GLN A 361 -4.62 -10.31 9.16
CA GLN A 361 -3.83 -9.66 8.11
C GLN A 361 -3.07 -10.68 7.26
N THR A 362 -2.46 -11.68 7.89
CA THR A 362 -1.75 -12.76 7.18
C THR A 362 -2.71 -13.55 6.29
N VAL A 363 -3.87 -13.96 6.81
CA VAL A 363 -4.88 -14.69 6.04
C VAL A 363 -5.40 -13.84 4.87
N LEU A 364 -5.64 -12.54 5.09
CA LEU A 364 -6.05 -11.61 4.04
C LEU A 364 -5.02 -11.57 2.90
N ILE A 365 -3.73 -11.40 3.23
CA ILE A 365 -2.65 -11.33 2.23
C ILE A 365 -2.53 -12.65 1.46
N VAL A 366 -2.49 -13.78 2.17
CA VAL A 366 -2.36 -15.11 1.56
C VAL A 366 -3.54 -15.41 0.63
N GLU A 367 -4.76 -15.15 1.08
CA GLU A 367 -5.97 -15.39 0.30
C GLU A 367 -6.06 -14.46 -0.92
N SER A 368 -5.66 -13.19 -0.76
CA SER A 368 -5.60 -12.22 -1.87
C SER A 368 -4.62 -12.67 -2.94
N VAL A 369 -3.39 -13.07 -2.55
CA VAL A 369 -2.37 -13.56 -3.49
C VAL A 369 -2.79 -14.87 -4.14
N SER A 370 -3.35 -15.81 -3.37
CA SER A 370 -3.85 -17.09 -3.88
C SER A 370 -4.96 -16.90 -4.93
N THR A 371 -5.92 -16.03 -4.63
CA THR A 371 -7.05 -15.71 -5.51
C THR A 371 -6.57 -15.02 -6.79
N MET A 372 -5.66 -14.05 -6.68
CA MET A 372 -5.05 -13.39 -7.84
C MET A 372 -4.31 -14.39 -8.75
N LEU A 373 -3.54 -15.32 -8.17
CA LEU A 373 -2.87 -16.36 -8.94
C LEU A 373 -3.86 -17.35 -9.58
N LYS A 374 -4.98 -17.65 -8.92
CA LYS A 374 -6.07 -18.48 -9.47
C LYS A 374 -6.75 -17.78 -10.65
N TYR A 375 -6.98 -16.47 -10.54
CA TYR A 375 -7.49 -15.64 -11.63
C TYR A 375 -6.55 -15.66 -12.85
N ASP A 376 -5.25 -15.47 -12.66
CA ASP A 376 -4.27 -15.56 -13.76
C ASP A 376 -4.21 -16.97 -14.40
N ARG A 377 -4.40 -18.03 -13.61
CA ARG A 377 -4.52 -19.41 -14.14
C ARG A 377 -5.81 -19.60 -14.94
N MET A 378 -6.91 -19.00 -14.50
CA MET A 378 -8.20 -19.04 -15.21
C MET A 378 -8.08 -18.36 -16.57
N LEU A 379 -7.44 -17.18 -16.63
CA LEU A 379 -7.16 -16.48 -17.88
C LEU A 379 -6.34 -17.34 -18.85
N ARG A 380 -5.30 -18.02 -18.35
CA ARG A 380 -4.50 -18.94 -19.17
C ARG A 380 -5.34 -20.06 -19.79
N LYS A 381 -6.24 -20.67 -19.01
CA LYS A 381 -7.08 -21.78 -19.48
C LYS A 381 -7.97 -21.36 -20.66
N HIS A 382 -8.61 -20.20 -20.56
CA HIS A 382 -9.49 -19.68 -21.62
C HIS A 382 -8.76 -19.33 -22.92
N ILE A 383 -7.43 -19.15 -22.88
CA ILE A 383 -6.62 -18.89 -24.08
C ILE A 383 -6.16 -20.20 -24.72
N THR A 384 -5.98 -21.26 -23.92
CA THR A 384 -5.56 -22.58 -24.40
C THR A 384 -6.69 -23.45 -24.94
N THR A 385 -7.92 -23.21 -24.47
CA THR A 385 -9.15 -23.85 -24.98
C THR A 385 -9.69 -23.08 -26.15
#